data_AF-A0A8F0FDW5-F1
#
_entry.id   AF-A0A8F0FDW5-F1
#
_cell.length_a   1.000
_cell.length_b   1.000
_cell.length_c   1.000
_cell.angle_alpha   90.00
_cell.angle_beta   90.00
_cell.angle_gamma   90.00
#
_symmetry.space_group_name_H-M   'P 1'
#
loop_
_entity.id
_entity.type
_entity.pdbx_description
1 polymer ?
#
loop_
_entity_poly.entity_id
_entity_poly.type
_entity_poly.pdbx_seq_one_letter_code
_entity_poly.pdbx_strand_id
1 'polypeptide(L)'
;MVQVKKYSEADLVDFYVGSPVFKKYSQYHLWSENFSEYHTIKYCEIYLSKFSFEYIQKYIFEYFSEFFLLIFYNSPTFLKFIKSGFFKYINYHFLSLFQNNFFFVNGDFHKGVEVFVKKYFQKYIQKFFEQDLLICLITCLSEIAPNSFERYLNKQLKFIYNDFFN
;
A
#
# COMPACT_ATOMS: atom_id res chain seq x y z
N MET A 1 12.02 -34.82 6.61
CA MET A 1 11.07 -34.47 5.52
C MET A 1 9.79 -33.99 6.17
N VAL A 2 9.48 -32.70 6.08
CA VAL A 2 8.21 -32.15 6.59
C VAL A 2 7.11 -32.55 5.59
N GLN A 3 6.13 -33.33 6.02
CA GLN A 3 4.97 -33.65 5.19
C GLN A 3 4.19 -32.35 4.94
N VAL A 4 4.13 -31.93 3.67
CA VAL A 4 3.25 -30.84 3.26
C VAL A 4 1.81 -31.35 3.36
N LYS A 5 1.06 -30.86 4.35
CA LYS A 5 -0.39 -31.10 4.42
C LYS A 5 -1.01 -30.51 3.16
N LYS A 6 -1.60 -31.35 2.31
CA LYS A 6 -2.48 -30.88 1.23
C LYS A 6 -3.75 -30.32 1.88
N TYR A 7 -3.97 -29.02 1.71
CA TYR A 7 -5.16 -28.32 2.18
C TYR A 7 -6.34 -28.58 1.24
N SER A 8 -7.56 -28.41 1.76
CA SER A 8 -8.79 -28.58 0.99
C SER A 8 -9.04 -27.37 0.09
N GLU A 9 -9.88 -27.53 -0.94
CA GLU A 9 -10.32 -26.41 -1.79
C GLU A 9 -11.02 -25.28 -0.98
N ALA A 10 -11.64 -25.61 0.15
CA ALA A 10 -12.26 -24.64 1.04
C ALA A 10 -11.23 -23.71 1.70
N ASP A 11 -10.08 -24.25 2.12
CA ASP A 11 -8.98 -23.45 2.70
C ASP A 11 -8.41 -22.45 1.68
N LEU A 12 -8.36 -22.83 0.40
CA LEU A 12 -7.92 -21.95 -0.69
C LEU A 12 -8.86 -20.77 -0.90
N VAL A 13 -10.18 -21.03 -0.86
CA VAL A 13 -11.20 -19.98 -0.98
C VAL A 13 -11.05 -18.97 0.15
N ASP A 14 -10.86 -19.43 1.38
CA ASP A 14 -10.66 -18.55 2.54
C ASP A 14 -9.37 -17.73 2.42
N PHE A 15 -8.29 -18.29 1.89
CA PHE A 15 -7.06 -17.53 1.63
C PHE A 15 -7.22 -16.46 0.55
N TYR A 16 -7.95 -16.77 -0.53
CA TYR A 16 -8.21 -15.82 -1.61
C TYR A 16 -9.13 -14.66 -1.19
N VAL A 17 -10.10 -14.95 -0.33
CA VAL A 17 -11.00 -13.92 0.23
C VAL A 17 -10.26 -13.10 1.28
N GLY A 18 -9.40 -13.74 2.07
CA GLY A 18 -8.72 -13.12 3.21
C GLY A 18 -7.51 -12.25 2.87
N SER A 19 -6.91 -12.36 1.68
CA SER A 19 -5.70 -11.59 1.32
C SER A 19 -5.70 -11.16 -0.17
N PRO A 20 -5.92 -9.86 -0.46
CA PRO A 20 -5.79 -9.31 -1.82
C PRO A 20 -4.41 -9.54 -2.43
N VAL A 21 -3.35 -9.52 -1.62
CA VAL A 21 -1.97 -9.76 -2.07
C VAL A 21 -1.79 -11.23 -2.45
N PHE A 22 -2.28 -12.16 -1.62
CA PHE A 22 -2.22 -13.59 -1.91
C PHE A 22 -3.05 -13.95 -3.15
N LYS A 23 -4.24 -13.36 -3.31
CA LYS A 23 -5.05 -13.53 -4.51
C LYS A 23 -4.25 -13.19 -5.77
N LYS A 24 -3.56 -12.05 -5.80
CA LYS A 24 -2.69 -11.67 -6.92
C LYS A 24 -1.50 -12.63 -7.08
N TYR A 25 -0.87 -13.03 -5.98
CA TYR A 25 0.26 -13.95 -5.99
C TYR A 25 -0.08 -15.30 -6.64
N SER A 26 -1.24 -15.86 -6.29
CA SER A 26 -1.74 -17.09 -6.89
C SER A 26 -2.18 -16.90 -8.35
N GLN A 27 -2.85 -15.78 -8.68
CA GLN A 27 -3.21 -15.45 -10.06
C GLN A 27 -2.00 -15.38 -11.00
N TYR A 28 -0.83 -15.04 -10.48
CA TYR A 28 0.43 -15.04 -11.24
C TYR A 28 1.17 -16.39 -11.22
N HIS A 29 0.56 -17.46 -10.69
CA HIS A 29 1.15 -18.80 -10.58
C HIS A 29 2.49 -18.82 -9.82
N LEU A 30 2.67 -17.91 -8.85
CA LEU A 30 3.89 -17.83 -8.05
C LEU A 30 3.87 -18.75 -6.82
N TRP A 31 2.68 -19.21 -6.41
CA TRP A 31 2.52 -19.97 -5.18
C TRP A 31 2.99 -21.42 -5.32
N SER A 32 3.88 -21.86 -4.44
CA SER A 32 4.41 -23.23 -4.41
C SER A 32 3.53 -24.25 -3.68
N GLU A 33 2.29 -23.88 -3.32
CA GLU A 33 1.38 -24.65 -2.46
C GLU A 33 1.90 -24.84 -1.02
N ASN A 34 2.96 -24.13 -0.64
CA ASN A 34 3.46 -24.13 0.74
C ASN A 34 2.74 -23.07 1.58
N PHE A 35 2.23 -23.51 2.73
CA PHE A 35 1.48 -22.69 3.67
C PHE A 35 2.33 -21.61 4.38
N SER A 36 3.63 -21.84 4.56
CA SER A 36 4.50 -20.80 5.09
C SER A 36 4.56 -19.57 4.16
N GLU A 37 4.29 -19.74 2.86
CA GLU A 37 4.19 -18.62 1.91
C GLU A 37 2.96 -17.76 2.16
N TYR A 38 1.82 -18.38 2.51
CA TYR A 38 0.62 -17.63 2.83
C TYR A 38 0.84 -16.70 4.04
N HIS A 39 1.39 -17.21 5.13
CA HIS A 39 1.71 -16.39 6.30
C HIS A 39 2.68 -15.25 5.99
N THR A 40 3.67 -15.55 5.16
CA THR A 40 4.67 -14.59 4.69
C THR A 40 4.04 -13.46 3.89
N ILE A 41 3.20 -13.81 2.93
CA ILE A 41 2.46 -12.85 2.10
C ILE A 41 1.47 -12.06 2.93
N LYS A 42 0.79 -12.71 3.88
CA LYS A 42 -0.16 -12.04 4.77
C LYS A 42 0.55 -11.03 5.68
N TYR A 43 1.73 -11.37 6.19
CA TYR A 43 2.55 -10.42 6.95
C TYR A 43 3.00 -9.24 6.07
N CYS A 44 3.44 -9.51 4.85
CA CYS A 44 3.79 -8.46 3.88
C CYS A 44 2.61 -7.53 3.59
N GLU A 45 1.41 -8.07 3.42
CA GLU A 45 0.16 -7.30 3.25
C GLU A 45 -0.11 -6.36 4.44
N ILE A 46 0.00 -6.88 5.66
CA ILE A 46 -0.18 -6.09 6.89
C ILE A 46 0.86 -4.97 6.95
N TYR A 47 2.12 -5.30 6.71
CA TYR A 47 3.20 -4.32 6.77
C TYR A 47 3.10 -3.27 5.67
N LEU A 48 2.75 -3.65 4.44
CA LEU A 48 2.46 -2.72 3.34
C LEU A 48 1.36 -1.73 3.71
N SER A 49 0.27 -2.21 4.32
CA SER A 49 -0.83 -1.36 4.78
C SER A 49 -0.34 -0.35 5.81
N LYS A 50 0.39 -0.83 6.83
CA LYS A 50 0.93 -0.01 7.91
C LYS A 50 1.91 1.04 7.37
N PHE A 51 2.88 0.63 6.58
CA PHE A 51 3.89 1.50 6.00
C PHE A 51 3.26 2.58 5.11
N SER A 52 2.32 2.20 4.24
CA SER A 52 1.63 3.15 3.37
C SER A 52 0.82 4.17 4.17
N PHE A 53 0.17 3.73 5.24
CA PHE A 53 -0.59 4.61 6.12
C PHE A 53 0.31 5.61 6.87
N GLU A 54 1.42 5.15 7.44
CA GLU A 54 2.43 6.01 8.07
C GLU A 54 3.01 7.02 7.06
N TYR A 55 3.21 6.59 5.80
CA TYR A 55 3.67 7.45 4.73
C TYR A 55 2.66 8.56 4.41
N ILE A 56 1.38 8.21 4.26
CA ILE A 56 0.30 9.17 4.02
C ILE A 56 0.23 10.21 5.13
N GLN A 57 0.31 9.78 6.40
CA GLN A 57 0.29 10.71 7.53
C GLN A 57 1.45 11.70 7.47
N LYS A 58 2.67 11.21 7.23
CA LYS A 58 3.85 12.07 7.08
C LYS A 58 3.69 13.07 5.94
N TYR A 59 3.25 12.60 4.78
CA TYR A 59 3.01 13.44 3.61
C TYR A 59 1.98 14.54 3.91
N ILE A 60 0.87 14.20 4.58
CA ILE A 60 -0.14 15.19 4.96
C ILE A 60 0.45 16.20 5.96
N PHE A 61 1.19 15.76 6.98
CA PHE A 61 1.78 16.68 7.96
C PHE A 61 2.88 17.58 7.38
N GLU A 62 3.53 17.15 6.29
CA GLU A 62 4.56 17.94 5.61
C GLU A 62 3.95 19.12 4.84
N TYR A 63 2.81 18.92 4.17
CA TYR A 63 2.20 19.92 3.30
C TYR A 63 0.94 20.59 3.88
N PHE A 64 0.32 19.99 4.89
CA PHE A 64 -0.93 20.41 5.53
C PHE A 64 -0.82 20.29 7.06
N SER A 65 -1.81 20.84 7.78
CA SER A 65 -1.88 20.71 9.24
C SER A 65 -2.59 19.44 9.69
N GLU A 66 -2.42 19.07 10.97
CA GLU A 66 -3.14 17.95 11.59
C GLU A 66 -4.67 18.07 11.48
N PHE A 67 -5.19 19.30 11.47
CA PHE A 67 -6.61 19.55 11.24
C PHE A 67 -7.10 19.02 9.88
N PHE A 68 -6.28 19.15 8.83
CA PHE A 68 -6.61 18.59 7.52
C PHE A 68 -6.67 17.06 7.54
N LEU A 69 -5.78 16.41 8.30
CA LEU A 69 -5.82 14.97 8.46
C LEU A 69 -7.18 14.50 9.03
N LEU A 70 -7.71 15.19 10.04
CA LEU A 70 -9.04 14.91 10.59
C LEU A 70 -10.16 15.14 9.57
N ILE A 71 -10.06 16.21 8.77
CA ILE A 71 -11.01 16.47 7.67
C ILE A 71 -10.97 15.32 6.66
N PHE A 72 -9.78 14.87 6.25
CA PHE A 72 -9.62 13.80 5.28
C PHE A 72 -10.22 12.48 5.78
N TYR A 73 -10.10 12.16 7.07
CA TYR A 73 -10.72 10.97 7.63
C TYR A 73 -12.25 10.94 7.55
N ASN A 74 -12.89 12.09 7.36
CA ASN A 74 -14.34 12.16 7.14
C ASN A 74 -14.72 11.99 5.65
N SER A 75 -13.77 12.01 4.72
CA SER A 75 -14.06 11.81 3.29
C SER A 75 -14.14 10.31 2.94
N PRO A 76 -15.26 9.85 2.33
CA PRO A 76 -15.37 8.49 1.80
C PRO A 76 -14.29 8.18 0.76
N THR A 77 -13.90 9.16 -0.05
CA THR A 77 -12.85 9.06 -1.08
C THR A 77 -11.51 8.75 -0.44
N PHE A 78 -11.13 9.48 0.60
CA PHE A 78 -9.90 9.23 1.36
C PHE A 78 -9.93 7.86 2.06
N LEU A 79 -11.04 7.52 2.72
CA LEU A 79 -11.21 6.23 3.40
C LEU A 79 -11.06 5.04 2.43
N LYS A 80 -11.54 5.18 1.19
CA LYS A 80 -11.35 4.16 0.15
C LYS A 80 -9.89 4.06 -0.28
N PHE A 81 -9.21 5.20 -0.42
CA PHE A 81 -7.78 5.26 -0.76
C PHE A 81 -6.91 4.58 0.29
N ILE A 82 -7.08 4.89 1.58
CA ILE A 82 -6.28 4.26 2.65
C ILE A 82 -6.53 2.76 2.78
N LYS A 83 -7.77 2.30 2.54
CA LYS A 83 -8.15 0.88 2.71
C LYS A 83 -7.60 -0.02 1.60
N SER A 84 -7.49 0.49 0.38
CA SER A 84 -7.25 -0.37 -0.78
C SER A 84 -6.40 0.23 -1.89
N GLY A 85 -6.17 1.54 -1.86
CA GLY A 85 -5.49 2.27 -2.93
C GLY A 85 -4.06 1.79 -3.16
N PHE A 86 -3.36 1.34 -2.11
CA PHE A 86 -1.99 0.87 -2.24
C PHE A 86 -1.88 -0.53 -2.88
N PHE A 87 -2.92 -1.37 -2.79
CA PHE A 87 -2.87 -2.72 -3.36
C PHE A 87 -2.76 -2.73 -4.88
N LYS A 88 -3.12 -1.64 -5.56
CA LYS A 88 -2.97 -1.54 -7.02
C LYS A 88 -1.50 -1.58 -7.46
N TYR A 89 -0.56 -1.13 -6.62
CA TYR A 89 0.88 -1.13 -6.90
C TYR A 89 1.54 -2.49 -6.71
N ILE A 90 0.83 -3.44 -6.09
CA ILE A 90 1.27 -4.83 -6.01
C ILE A 90 1.00 -5.49 -7.35
N ASN A 91 2.06 -5.62 -8.15
CA ASN A 91 2.05 -6.22 -9.48
C ASN A 91 2.96 -7.46 -9.54
N TYR A 92 3.03 -8.09 -10.71
CA TYR A 92 3.89 -9.26 -10.91
C TYR A 92 5.35 -9.00 -10.50
N HIS A 93 5.91 -7.84 -10.86
CA HIS A 93 7.29 -7.48 -10.54
C HIS A 93 7.53 -7.40 -9.02
N PHE A 94 6.62 -6.79 -8.26
CA PHE A 94 6.68 -6.79 -6.79
C PHE A 94 6.72 -8.21 -6.24
N LEU A 95 5.76 -9.04 -6.68
CA LEU A 95 5.54 -10.38 -6.14
C LEU A 95 6.67 -11.34 -6.51
N SER A 96 7.20 -11.25 -7.73
CA SER A 96 8.35 -12.04 -8.17
C SER A 96 9.62 -11.68 -7.40
N LEU A 97 9.91 -10.38 -7.23
CA LEU A 97 11.05 -9.97 -6.40
C LEU A 97 10.86 -10.37 -4.93
N PHE A 98 9.64 -10.26 -4.40
CA PHE A 98 9.33 -10.71 -3.05
C PHE A 98 9.60 -12.20 -2.90
N GLN A 99 9.13 -13.02 -3.84
CA GLN A 99 9.35 -14.46 -3.83
C GLN A 99 10.85 -14.81 -3.82
N ASN A 100 11.61 -14.19 -4.73
CA ASN A 100 13.05 -14.42 -4.87
C ASN A 100 13.85 -14.02 -3.62
N ASN A 101 13.44 -12.98 -2.90
CA ASN A 101 14.15 -12.48 -1.73
C ASN A 101 13.81 -13.21 -0.42
N PHE A 102 12.59 -13.76 -0.27
CA PHE A 102 12.10 -14.23 1.03
C PHE A 102 11.91 -15.73 1.16
N PHE A 103 11.71 -16.46 0.07
CA PHE A 103 11.54 -17.92 0.17
C PHE A 103 12.85 -18.70 0.01
N PHE A 104 13.92 -18.05 -0.43
CA PHE A 104 15.22 -18.69 -0.69
C PHE A 104 16.35 -18.28 0.28
N VAL A 105 16.09 -17.39 1.25
CA VAL A 105 17.12 -16.87 2.18
C VAL A 105 16.68 -17.01 3.63
N ASN A 106 17.27 -17.96 4.35
CA ASN A 106 17.04 -18.21 5.79
C ASN A 106 17.58 -17.02 6.63
N GLY A 107 16.70 -16.34 7.37
CA GLY A 107 17.01 -15.23 8.27
C GLY A 107 15.75 -14.68 8.97
N ASP A 108 15.89 -13.61 9.78
CA ASP A 108 14.78 -12.94 10.48
C ASP A 108 13.76 -12.38 9.47
N PHE A 109 12.72 -13.20 9.27
CA PHE A 109 11.77 -13.10 8.18
C PHE A 109 11.00 -11.77 8.19
N HIS A 110 10.60 -11.30 9.38
CA HIS A 110 9.83 -10.07 9.52
C HIS A 110 10.65 -8.84 9.11
N LYS A 111 11.83 -8.66 9.72
CA LYS A 111 12.72 -7.53 9.41
C LYS A 111 13.08 -7.46 7.94
N GLY A 112 13.27 -8.62 7.31
CA GLY A 112 13.53 -8.69 5.89
C GLY A 112 12.36 -8.16 5.06
N VAL A 113 11.13 -8.61 5.33
CA VAL A 113 9.91 -8.12 4.66
C VAL A 113 9.79 -6.61 4.81
N GLU A 114 10.04 -6.07 6.00
CA GLU A 114 10.00 -4.63 6.26
C GLU A 114 10.97 -3.85 5.36
N VAL A 115 12.23 -4.30 5.31
CA VAL A 115 13.27 -3.70 4.48
C VAL A 115 12.92 -3.78 3.00
N PHE A 116 12.38 -4.91 2.54
CA PHE A 116 11.97 -5.08 1.15
C PHE A 116 10.84 -4.12 0.78
N VAL A 117 9.75 -4.09 1.57
CA VAL A 117 8.61 -3.23 1.30
C VAL A 117 9.06 -1.77 1.22
N LYS A 118 9.87 -1.32 2.18
CA LYS A 118 10.39 0.05 2.20
C LYS A 118 11.25 0.35 0.97
N LYS A 119 12.22 -0.49 0.64
CA LYS A 119 13.12 -0.28 -0.51
C LYS A 119 12.38 -0.33 -1.84
N TYR A 120 11.45 -1.29 -1.99
CA TYR A 120 10.66 -1.41 -3.20
C TYR A 120 9.75 -0.19 -3.36
N PHE A 121 9.10 0.24 -2.28
CA PHE A 121 8.25 1.42 -2.30
C PHE A 121 9.02 2.65 -2.78
N GLN A 122 10.16 2.95 -2.12
CA GLN A 122 11.01 4.10 -2.46
C GLN A 122 11.48 4.05 -3.91
N LYS A 123 11.88 2.88 -4.41
CA LYS A 123 12.48 2.75 -5.74
C LYS A 123 11.46 2.77 -6.88
N TYR A 124 10.28 2.20 -6.67
CA TYR A 124 9.35 1.91 -7.78
C TYR A 124 7.93 2.46 -7.60
N ILE A 125 7.48 2.71 -6.38
CA ILE A 125 6.07 3.05 -6.11
C ILE A 125 5.91 4.51 -5.70
N GLN A 126 6.85 5.06 -4.93
CA GLN A 126 6.72 6.33 -4.21
C GLN A 126 6.16 7.46 -5.08
N LYS A 127 6.78 7.72 -6.23
CA LYS A 127 6.36 8.81 -7.13
C LYS A 127 4.90 8.69 -7.57
N PHE A 128 4.48 7.51 -8.03
CA PHE A 128 3.10 7.27 -8.47
C PHE A 128 2.13 7.30 -7.29
N PHE A 129 2.56 6.77 -6.15
CA PHE A 129 1.79 6.79 -4.92
C PHE A 129 1.47 8.22 -4.47
N GLU A 130 2.48 9.09 -4.45
CA GLU A 130 2.32 10.47 -4.06
C GLU A 130 1.46 11.26 -5.05
N GLN A 131 1.59 11.00 -6.35
CA GLN A 131 0.71 11.60 -7.36
C GLN A 131 -0.76 11.23 -7.12
N ASP A 132 -1.03 9.94 -6.90
CA ASP A 132 -2.39 9.47 -6.64
C ASP A 132 -2.91 9.92 -5.26
N LEU A 133 -2.04 10.03 -4.27
CA LEU A 133 -2.37 10.63 -2.98
C LEU A 133 -2.75 12.09 -3.16
N LEU A 134 -1.96 12.88 -3.89
CA LEU A 134 -2.26 14.28 -4.16
C LEU A 134 -3.60 14.45 -4.87
N ILE A 135 -3.88 13.64 -5.91
CA ILE A 135 -5.18 13.62 -6.57
C ILE A 135 -6.30 13.32 -5.57
N CYS A 136 -6.12 12.29 -4.73
CA CYS A 136 -7.09 11.95 -3.70
C CYS A 136 -7.35 13.13 -2.75
N LEU A 137 -6.30 13.79 -2.26
CA LEU A 137 -6.40 14.95 -1.37
C LEU A 137 -7.14 16.12 -2.04
N ILE A 138 -6.80 16.43 -3.30
CA ILE A 138 -7.50 17.46 -4.10
C ILE A 138 -8.99 17.16 -4.19
N THR A 139 -9.34 15.92 -4.53
CA THR A 139 -10.74 15.49 -4.64
C THR A 139 -11.46 15.66 -3.30
N CYS A 140 -10.87 15.18 -2.20
CA CYS A 140 -11.45 15.32 -0.87
C CYS A 140 -11.67 16.80 -0.49
N LEU A 141 -10.72 17.66 -0.84
CA LEU A 141 -10.85 19.09 -0.57
C LEU A 141 -11.93 19.74 -1.43
N SER A 142 -12.06 19.37 -2.70
CA SER A 142 -13.13 19.90 -3.56
C SER A 142 -14.54 19.50 -3.10
N GLU A 143 -14.67 18.33 -2.45
CA GLU A 143 -15.94 17.86 -1.88
C GLU A 143 -16.32 18.61 -0.59
N ILE A 144 -15.34 19.14 0.14
CA ILE A 144 -15.52 19.69 1.50
C ILE A 144 -15.39 21.22 1.54
N ALA A 145 -14.57 21.82 0.67
CA ALA A 145 -14.17 23.21 0.78
C ALA A 145 -15.29 24.18 0.35
N PRO A 146 -15.67 25.13 1.22
CA PRO A 146 -16.39 26.32 0.80
C PRO A 146 -15.52 27.14 -0.16
N ASN A 147 -16.12 27.88 -1.10
CA ASN A 147 -15.40 28.72 -2.09
C ASN A 147 -14.35 29.67 -1.47
N SER A 148 -14.49 30.04 -0.19
CA SER A 148 -13.53 30.87 0.54
C SER A 148 -12.19 30.17 0.85
N PHE A 149 -12.16 28.83 0.88
CA PHE A 149 -10.96 28.04 1.16
C PHE A 149 -10.15 27.71 -0.10
N GLU A 150 -10.76 27.84 -1.27
CA GLU A 150 -10.20 27.47 -2.58
C GLU A 150 -8.88 28.20 -2.86
N ARG A 151 -8.73 29.45 -2.41
CA ARG A 151 -7.50 30.25 -2.62
C ARG A 151 -6.30 29.76 -1.81
N TYR A 152 -6.52 29.30 -0.57
CA TYR A 152 -5.46 28.69 0.25
C TYR A 152 -5.03 27.35 -0.33
N LEU A 153 -6.02 26.55 -0.70
CA LEU A 153 -5.89 25.26 -1.36
C LEU A 153 -5.06 25.36 -2.64
N ASN A 154 -5.41 26.27 -3.54
CA ASN A 154 -4.69 26.50 -4.79
C ASN A 154 -3.24 26.93 -4.57
N LYS A 155 -2.93 27.66 -3.49
CA LYS A 155 -1.55 27.98 -3.14
C LYS A 155 -0.76 26.73 -2.72
N GLN A 156 -1.32 25.89 -1.86
CA GLN A 156 -0.65 24.66 -1.42
C GLN A 156 -0.50 23.64 -2.54
N LEU A 157 -1.52 23.46 -3.38
CA LEU A 157 -1.41 22.57 -4.54
C LEU A 157 -0.35 23.05 -5.52
N LYS A 158 -0.22 24.36 -5.73
CA LYS A 158 0.83 24.93 -6.58
C LYS A 158 2.22 24.72 -5.97
N PHE A 159 2.34 24.82 -4.65
CA PHE A 159 3.60 24.53 -3.95
C PHE A 159 4.00 23.05 -4.14
N ILE A 160 3.08 22.11 -3.87
CA ILE A 160 3.32 20.68 -4.05
C ILE A 160 3.67 20.37 -5.52
N TYR A 161 2.91 20.92 -6.47
CA TYR A 161 3.20 20.72 -7.90
C TYR A 161 4.63 21.17 -8.27
N ASN A 162 5.07 22.33 -7.77
CA ASN A 162 6.43 22.79 -8.02
C ASN A 162 7.49 21.91 -7.35
N ASP A 163 7.19 21.30 -6.21
CA ASP A 163 8.09 20.39 -5.51
C ASP A 163 8.19 19.03 -6.23
N PHE A 164 7.11 18.57 -6.87
CA PHE A 164 7.06 17.30 -7.59
C PHE A 164 7.70 17.30 -8.99
N PHE A 165 7.79 18.46 -9.63
CA PHE A 165 8.21 18.60 -11.03
C PHE A 165 9.49 19.43 -11.24
N ASN A 166 10.14 19.88 -10.17
CA ASN A 166 11.51 20.37 -10.18
C ASN A 166 12.50 19.28 -9.73
#